data_AF-A0AAE4YEX9-F1
#
_entry.id   AF-A0AAE4YEX9-F1
#
_cell.length_a   1.000
_cell.length_b   1.000
_cell.length_c   1.000
_cell.angle_alpha   90.00
_cell.angle_beta   90.00
_cell.angle_gamma   90.00
#
_symmetry.space_group_name_H-M   'P 1'
#
loop_
_entity.id
_entity.type
_entity.pdbx_description
1 polymer ?
#
loop_
_entity_poly.entity_id
_entity_poly.type
_entity_poly.pdbx_seq_one_letter_code
_entity_poly.pdbx_strand_id
1 'polypeptide(L)'
;MKTFWDEQPAGQANLLRLLTRESKWLAWEDQEPNPDDGPTARRRTGCKDLVDEVLQAALHSTNVIVLLGSGASFCAKNDGSASAPGMGDLWDTVQSAIDTAKSEIGMTFEEVVRAVTGRAAADLKKNIEGLLSLCKIQLELLSVRASAEGATSDAKMRNTLIRFLTQAEQTILDRVDFVTEKTAVQAHMSLLQKFARRSGEKPRVRLFTTNYDLCIEQAALRQNIVLIDGFSHSARQRFNRDNFQHDIVRRTAISTKAEYVDGVFHLYKLHGSIDWRRQPDNVVIRSTENTSTLRPVLIYPRSSKYQESFESPYLDMFSALQSCLREPDTTLIIAGYGFADDHISSPIWSALESNLSLRLVLCDPALLDPKKLDSASLAGDSHLIDADIEGQRDYQKRIMKLVQQGDARISVLNGRFEDLADAVPVISGESDRQRLQNRLERIRAEGTA
;
A
#
# COMPACT_ATOMS: atom_id res chain seq x y z
N MET A 1 4.36 -20.68 11.99
CA MET A 1 5.66 -20.45 12.67
C MET A 1 5.75 -18.94 12.84
N LYS A 2 5.93 -18.43 14.06
CA LYS A 2 6.12 -16.99 14.26
C LYS A 2 7.40 -16.56 13.53
N THR A 3 7.33 -15.45 12.82
CA THR A 3 8.48 -14.85 12.13
C THR A 3 9.17 -13.85 13.04
N PHE A 4 10.42 -13.50 12.77
CA PHE A 4 11.14 -12.40 13.44
C PHE A 4 10.24 -11.18 13.72
N TRP A 5 9.49 -10.75 12.70
CA TRP A 5 8.62 -9.57 12.76
C TRP A 5 7.39 -9.72 13.67
N ASP A 6 6.95 -10.94 13.95
CA ASP A 6 5.82 -11.22 14.86
C ASP A 6 6.23 -11.13 16.34
N GLU A 7 7.53 -11.31 16.62
CA GLU A 7 8.09 -11.31 17.97
C GLU A 7 8.64 -9.92 18.38
N GLN A 8 8.98 -9.08 17.40
CA GLN A 8 9.47 -7.73 17.65
C GLN A 8 8.33 -6.73 17.90
N PRO A 9 8.51 -5.78 18.83
CA PRO A 9 7.55 -4.69 19.05
C PRO A 9 7.31 -3.90 17.76
N ALA A 10 6.08 -3.44 17.58
CA ALA A 10 5.65 -2.70 16.40
C ALA A 10 6.19 -1.26 16.42
N GLY A 11 6.65 -0.77 15.26
CA GLY A 11 7.00 0.63 15.04
C GLY A 11 8.26 1.09 15.76
N GLN A 12 9.38 0.43 15.51
CA GLN A 12 10.68 0.87 16.03
C GLN A 12 11.67 1.10 14.88
N ALA A 13 12.15 2.33 14.76
CA ALA A 13 13.13 2.69 13.74
C ALA A 13 14.42 1.84 13.79
N ASN A 14 14.79 1.33 14.98
CA ASN A 14 15.99 0.50 15.16
C ASN A 14 15.94 -0.87 14.47
N LEU A 15 14.75 -1.31 14.03
CA LEU A 15 14.59 -2.53 13.26
C LEU A 15 14.90 -2.34 11.77
N LEU A 16 15.04 -1.10 11.31
CA LEU A 16 15.37 -0.80 9.92
C LEU A 16 16.81 -1.20 9.60
N ARG A 17 17.00 -1.72 8.39
CA ARG A 17 18.32 -2.03 7.84
C ARG A 17 18.50 -1.39 6.47
N LEU A 18 19.66 -0.82 6.19
CA LEU A 18 19.97 -0.17 4.92
C LEU A 18 20.78 -1.10 4.02
N LEU A 19 20.40 -1.22 2.75
CA LEU A 19 21.20 -1.93 1.76
C LEU A 19 22.43 -1.11 1.38
N THR A 20 23.62 -1.68 1.57
CA THR A 20 24.89 -1.05 1.17
C THR A 20 25.30 -1.45 -0.24
N ARG A 21 26.26 -0.69 -0.81
CA ARG A 21 26.86 -0.99 -2.13
C ARG A 21 27.53 -2.37 -2.19
N GLU A 22 27.95 -2.89 -1.05
CA GLU A 22 28.58 -4.20 -0.90
C GLU A 22 27.56 -5.35 -0.85
N SER A 23 26.27 -5.08 -1.09
CA SER A 23 25.18 -6.07 -1.03
C SER A 23 24.96 -6.62 0.37
N LYS A 24 25.11 -5.77 1.38
CA LYS A 24 24.88 -6.13 2.78
C LYS A 24 23.81 -5.25 3.39
N TRP A 25 23.03 -5.84 4.30
CA TRP A 25 22.07 -5.14 5.13
C TRP A 25 22.75 -4.64 6.39
N LEU A 26 22.94 -3.32 6.47
CA LEU A 26 23.53 -2.63 7.61
C LEU A 26 22.46 -2.33 8.67
N ALA A 27 22.71 -2.72 9.92
CA ALA A 27 21.82 -2.46 11.04
C ALA A 27 21.72 -0.97 11.41
N TRP A 28 20.62 -0.59 12.07
CA TRP A 28 20.35 0.79 12.47
C TRP A 28 21.37 1.37 13.46
N GLU A 29 21.59 0.65 14.56
CA GLU A 29 22.44 1.11 15.66
C GLU A 29 23.92 0.85 15.37
N ASP A 30 24.77 1.70 15.94
CA ASP A 30 26.21 1.47 15.92
C ASP A 30 26.56 0.29 16.83
N GLN A 31 27.41 -0.61 16.37
CA GLN A 31 27.92 -1.69 17.21
C GLN A 31 29.21 -1.23 17.89
N GLU A 32 29.23 -1.24 19.22
CA GLU A 32 30.45 -1.02 19.98
C GLU A 32 31.47 -2.14 19.71
N PRO A 33 32.78 -1.82 19.71
CA PRO A 33 33.81 -2.82 19.47
C PRO A 33 33.75 -3.92 20.53
N ASN A 34 33.84 -5.19 20.11
CA ASN A 34 33.88 -6.31 21.03
C ASN A 34 35.13 -6.17 21.93
N PRO A 35 35.03 -6.24 23.27
CA PRO A 35 36.18 -6.13 24.16
C PRO A 35 37.32 -7.12 23.87
N ASP A 36 37.02 -8.25 23.20
CA ASP A 36 38.00 -9.26 22.80
C ASP A 36 38.80 -8.91 21.53
N ASP A 37 38.38 -7.93 20.72
CA ASP A 37 39.04 -7.55 19.45
C ASP A 37 40.26 -6.61 19.64
N GLY A 38 40.63 -6.33 20.89
CA GLY A 38 41.80 -5.55 21.27
C GLY A 38 41.62 -4.01 21.24
N PRO A 39 42.61 -3.25 21.71
CA PRO A 39 42.50 -1.80 21.98
C PRO A 39 42.39 -0.91 20.73
N THR A 40 42.53 -1.48 19.53
CA THR A 40 42.38 -0.79 18.24
C THR A 40 41.05 -1.06 17.54
N ALA A 41 40.19 -1.88 18.14
CA ALA A 41 38.87 -2.19 17.58
C ALA A 41 38.03 -0.92 17.51
N ARG A 42 37.58 -0.56 16.31
CA ARG A 42 36.78 0.63 16.05
C ARG A 42 35.30 0.30 16.11
N ARG A 43 34.50 1.25 16.59
CA ARG A 43 33.04 1.21 16.52
C ARG A 43 32.60 0.98 15.07
N ARG A 44 31.70 0.01 14.86
CA ARG A 44 31.09 -0.20 13.54
C ARG A 44 29.89 0.71 13.43
N THR A 45 29.96 1.69 12.54
CA THR A 45 28.86 2.64 12.33
C THR A 45 27.62 1.91 11.79
N GLY A 46 26.45 2.22 12.32
CA GLY A 46 25.14 1.79 11.85
C GLY A 46 24.61 2.69 10.74
N CYS A 47 23.38 2.44 10.29
CA CYS A 47 22.77 3.18 9.20
C CYS A 47 21.93 4.39 9.62
N LYS A 48 21.73 4.62 10.92
CA LYS A 48 20.85 5.69 11.43
C LYS A 48 21.08 7.06 10.77
N ASP A 49 22.30 7.59 10.81
CA ASP A 49 22.59 8.93 10.29
C ASP A 49 22.35 9.03 8.77
N LEU A 50 22.63 7.95 8.02
CA LEU A 50 22.40 7.88 6.58
C LEU A 50 20.90 7.87 6.26
N VAL A 51 20.12 7.09 7.01
CA VAL A 51 18.66 7.02 6.82
C VAL A 51 18.01 8.35 7.21
N ASP A 52 18.45 8.97 8.31
CA ASP A 52 17.99 10.28 8.75
C ASP A 52 18.26 11.35 7.68
N GLU A 53 19.45 11.38 7.08
CA GLU A 53 19.78 12.29 5.97
C GLU A 53 18.86 12.09 4.76
N VAL A 54 18.63 10.84 4.36
CA VAL A 54 17.75 10.49 3.23
C VAL A 54 16.31 10.92 3.49
N LEU A 55 15.78 10.65 4.68
CA LEU A 55 14.40 11.00 5.05
C LEU A 55 14.21 12.50 5.26
N GLN A 56 15.22 13.20 5.80
CA GLN A 56 15.22 14.68 5.85
C GLN A 56 15.22 15.27 4.44
N ALA A 57 16.08 14.77 3.56
CA ALA A 57 16.10 15.20 2.17
C ALA A 57 14.73 14.96 1.51
N ALA A 58 14.07 13.83 1.79
CA ALA A 58 12.72 13.54 1.31
C ALA A 58 11.71 14.61 1.73
N LEU A 59 11.69 14.99 3.02
CA LEU A 59 10.81 16.04 3.55
C LEU A 59 11.04 17.41 2.92
N HIS A 60 12.29 17.73 2.57
CA HIS A 60 12.64 19.03 1.98
C HIS A 60 12.45 19.11 0.46
N SER A 61 12.27 17.98 -0.24
CA SER A 61 11.98 17.96 -1.68
C SER A 61 10.78 18.82 -2.06
N THR A 62 10.83 19.40 -3.25
CA THR A 62 9.73 20.16 -3.83
C THR A 62 8.50 19.27 -3.97
N ASN A 63 8.64 18.13 -4.65
CA ASN A 63 7.58 17.16 -4.84
C ASN A 63 7.80 15.93 -3.94
N VAL A 64 6.76 15.48 -3.24
CA VAL A 64 6.80 14.23 -2.47
C VAL A 64 5.63 13.35 -2.84
N ILE A 65 5.99 12.11 -3.17
CA ILE A 65 5.09 11.03 -3.53
C ILE A 65 5.30 9.91 -2.52
N VAL A 66 4.22 9.40 -1.95
CA VAL A 66 4.26 8.21 -1.09
C VAL A 66 3.38 7.15 -1.74
N LEU A 67 3.94 5.98 -2.05
CA LEU A 67 3.23 4.81 -2.54
C LEU A 67 3.15 3.76 -1.43
N LEU A 68 1.94 3.46 -0.96
CA LEU A 68 1.70 2.44 0.05
C LEU A 68 1.11 1.18 -0.61
N GLY A 69 1.75 0.04 -0.37
CA GLY A 69 1.25 -1.27 -0.77
C GLY A 69 0.58 -2.02 0.38
N SER A 70 0.20 -3.28 0.15
CA SER A 70 -0.54 -4.09 1.13
C SER A 70 0.19 -4.27 2.46
N GLY A 71 1.53 -4.23 2.45
CA GLY A 71 2.34 -4.29 3.66
C GLY A 71 2.11 -3.11 4.62
N ALA A 72 1.62 -1.97 4.12
CA ALA A 72 1.25 -0.83 4.97
C ALA A 72 -0.03 -1.11 5.77
N SER A 73 -0.95 -1.92 5.25
CA SER A 73 -2.22 -2.22 5.94
C SER A 73 -2.06 -3.26 7.06
N PHE A 74 -1.00 -4.08 7.05
CA PHE A 74 -0.78 -5.10 8.10
C PHE A 74 -0.51 -4.52 9.48
N CYS A 75 -0.07 -3.26 9.60
CA CYS A 75 0.06 -2.60 10.90
C CYS A 75 -1.30 -2.27 11.53
N ALA A 76 -2.39 -2.28 10.75
CA ALA A 76 -3.71 -1.94 11.24
C ALA A 76 -4.30 -3.10 12.06
N LYS A 77 -4.58 -2.83 13.34
CA LYS A 77 -5.04 -3.85 14.28
C LYS A 77 -6.43 -3.51 14.80
N ASN A 78 -7.27 -4.53 14.92
CA ASN A 78 -8.54 -4.45 15.62
C ASN A 78 -8.46 -5.26 16.91
N ASP A 79 -9.28 -4.93 17.90
CA ASP A 79 -9.40 -5.71 19.15
C ASP A 79 -9.98 -7.12 18.92
N GLY A 80 -10.43 -7.44 17.71
CA GLY A 80 -10.88 -8.77 17.26
C GLY A 80 -9.97 -9.41 16.21
N SER A 81 -10.43 -10.50 15.59
CA SER A 81 -9.65 -11.26 14.59
C SER A 81 -9.57 -10.63 13.19
N ALA A 82 -10.28 -9.53 12.95
CA ALA A 82 -10.30 -8.88 11.64
C ALA A 82 -9.03 -8.01 11.47
N SER A 83 -8.03 -8.52 10.77
CA SER A 83 -6.83 -7.77 10.35
C SER A 83 -6.79 -7.64 8.82
N ALA A 84 -5.91 -6.78 8.30
CA ALA A 84 -5.67 -6.73 6.85
C ALA A 84 -5.29 -8.12 6.31
N PRO A 85 -6.02 -8.67 5.31
CA PRO A 85 -5.76 -10.01 4.78
C PRO A 85 -4.56 -10.01 3.82
N GLY A 86 -3.71 -11.03 3.92
CA GLY A 86 -2.79 -11.39 2.84
C GLY A 86 -3.49 -12.15 1.70
N MET A 87 -2.82 -12.28 0.55
CA MET A 87 -3.38 -13.04 -0.59
C MET A 87 -3.65 -14.52 -0.25
N GLY A 88 -2.83 -15.12 0.62
CA GLY A 88 -3.06 -16.48 1.13
C GLY A 88 -4.29 -16.58 2.02
N ASP A 89 -4.55 -15.56 2.84
CA ASP A 89 -5.74 -15.53 3.70
C ASP A 89 -7.03 -15.37 2.87
N LEU A 90 -6.96 -14.58 1.80
CA LEU A 90 -8.07 -14.46 0.84
C LEU A 90 -8.37 -15.81 0.17
N TRP A 91 -7.34 -16.57 -0.20
CA TRP A 91 -7.53 -17.92 -0.74
C TRP A 91 -8.29 -18.82 0.23
N ASP A 92 -7.84 -18.89 1.49
CA ASP A 92 -8.45 -19.77 2.50
C ASP A 92 -9.88 -19.33 2.85
N THR A 93 -10.12 -18.02 2.89
CA THR A 93 -11.45 -17.44 3.15
C THR A 93 -12.41 -17.75 2.01
N VAL A 94 -11.99 -17.55 0.76
CA VAL A 94 -12.80 -17.87 -0.42
C VAL A 94 -13.05 -19.36 -0.52
N GLN A 95 -12.04 -20.20 -0.28
CA GLN A 95 -12.21 -21.65 -0.26
C GLN A 95 -13.31 -22.06 0.73
N SER A 96 -13.22 -21.58 1.97
CA SER A 96 -14.20 -21.89 3.02
C SER A 96 -15.61 -21.40 2.68
N ALA A 97 -15.72 -20.19 2.13
CA ALA A 97 -17.02 -19.61 1.74
C ALA A 97 -17.67 -20.39 0.59
N ILE A 98 -16.90 -20.78 -0.43
CA ILE A 98 -17.39 -21.55 -1.58
C ILE A 98 -17.81 -22.96 -1.15
N ASP A 99 -17.04 -23.62 -0.29
CA ASP A 99 -17.37 -24.96 0.20
C ASP A 99 -18.63 -24.94 1.08
N THR A 100 -18.85 -23.85 1.83
CA THR A 100 -20.11 -23.63 2.57
C THR A 100 -21.28 -23.40 1.61
N ALA A 101 -21.08 -22.66 0.52
CA ALA A 101 -22.10 -22.34 -0.49
C ALA A 101 -22.24 -23.42 -1.59
N LYS A 102 -21.70 -24.63 -1.39
CA LYS A 102 -21.68 -25.71 -2.38
C LYS A 102 -23.05 -26.01 -2.98
N SER A 103 -24.12 -26.00 -2.18
CA SER A 103 -25.49 -26.28 -2.63
C SER A 103 -26.01 -25.23 -3.62
N GLU A 104 -25.55 -23.99 -3.52
CA GLU A 104 -25.99 -22.87 -4.36
C GLU A 104 -25.13 -22.75 -5.62
N ILE A 105 -23.83 -23.01 -5.51
CA ILE A 105 -22.87 -22.92 -6.62
C ILE A 105 -22.93 -24.19 -7.51
N GLY A 106 -23.19 -25.34 -6.90
CA GLY A 106 -23.27 -26.64 -7.56
C GLY A 106 -21.94 -27.37 -7.70
N MET A 107 -20.84 -26.79 -7.19
CA MET A 107 -19.48 -27.37 -7.15
C MET A 107 -18.75 -26.91 -5.89
N THR A 108 -17.84 -27.74 -5.39
CA THR A 108 -16.85 -27.38 -4.36
C THR A 108 -15.75 -26.50 -4.95
N PHE A 109 -15.00 -25.82 -4.08
CA PHE A 109 -13.85 -25.02 -4.51
C PHE A 109 -12.84 -25.86 -5.32
N GLU A 110 -12.54 -27.07 -4.85
CA GLU A 110 -11.58 -27.96 -5.53
C GLU A 110 -12.08 -28.47 -6.88
N GLU A 111 -13.38 -28.74 -7.02
CA GLU A 111 -13.99 -29.09 -8.31
C GLU A 111 -13.89 -27.94 -9.32
N VAL A 112 -14.12 -26.69 -8.88
CA VAL A 112 -13.96 -25.50 -9.74
C VAL A 112 -12.50 -25.33 -10.14
N VAL A 113 -11.56 -25.42 -9.20
CA VAL A 113 -10.13 -25.33 -9.50
C VAL A 113 -9.71 -26.38 -10.51
N ARG A 114 -10.13 -27.64 -10.33
CA ARG A 114 -9.81 -28.72 -11.25
C ARG A 114 -10.44 -28.50 -12.62
N ALA A 115 -11.67 -28.01 -12.68
CA ALA A 115 -12.37 -27.73 -13.93
C ALA A 115 -11.72 -26.59 -14.73
N VAL A 116 -11.18 -25.58 -14.05
CA VAL A 116 -10.62 -24.37 -14.68
C VAL A 116 -9.13 -24.54 -15.01
N THR A 117 -8.36 -25.16 -14.12
CA THR A 117 -6.89 -25.23 -14.24
C THR A 117 -6.38 -26.59 -14.71
N GLY A 118 -7.20 -27.65 -14.61
CA GLY A 118 -6.75 -29.03 -14.82
C GLY A 118 -5.78 -29.54 -13.77
N ARG A 119 -5.52 -28.78 -12.69
CA ARG A 119 -4.57 -29.10 -11.62
C ARG A 119 -5.26 -29.15 -10.26
N ALA A 120 -4.57 -29.67 -9.26
CA ALA A 120 -5.06 -29.64 -7.88
C ALA A 120 -4.87 -28.24 -7.28
N ALA A 121 -5.72 -27.87 -6.32
CA ALA A 121 -5.61 -26.60 -5.59
C ALA A 121 -4.23 -26.40 -4.92
N ALA A 122 -3.62 -27.49 -4.45
CA ALA A 122 -2.29 -27.47 -3.85
C ALA A 122 -1.19 -27.02 -4.83
N ASP A 123 -1.32 -27.30 -6.13
CA ASP A 123 -0.32 -26.97 -7.14
C ASP A 123 -0.25 -25.47 -7.44
N LEU A 124 -1.30 -24.72 -7.08
CA LEU A 124 -1.41 -23.27 -7.34
C LEU A 124 -0.75 -22.42 -6.27
N LYS A 125 -0.17 -23.01 -5.22
CA LYS A 125 0.52 -22.29 -4.13
C LYS A 125 -0.33 -21.15 -3.54
N LYS A 126 -1.65 -21.34 -3.44
CA LYS A 126 -2.63 -20.35 -2.97
C LYS A 126 -2.67 -19.04 -3.78
N ASN A 127 -2.34 -19.09 -5.07
CA ASN A 127 -2.40 -17.93 -5.95
C ASN A 127 -3.85 -17.64 -6.39
N ILE A 128 -4.57 -16.84 -5.59
CA ILE A 128 -5.94 -16.43 -5.88
C ILE A 128 -6.06 -15.61 -7.16
N GLU A 129 -5.03 -14.80 -7.49
CA GLU A 129 -5.01 -14.00 -8.72
C GLU A 129 -5.06 -14.87 -9.96
N GLY A 130 -4.20 -15.90 -10.00
CA GLY A 130 -4.18 -16.86 -11.10
C GLY A 130 -5.51 -17.58 -11.26
N LEU A 131 -6.14 -18.00 -10.16
CA LEU A 131 -7.43 -18.69 -10.19
C LEU A 131 -8.55 -17.79 -10.74
N LEU A 132 -8.74 -16.59 -10.19
CA LEU A 132 -9.80 -15.68 -10.62
C LEU A 132 -9.62 -15.26 -12.09
N SER A 133 -8.37 -15.11 -12.53
CA SER A 133 -8.04 -14.82 -13.93
C SER A 133 -8.48 -15.93 -14.87
N LEU A 134 -8.14 -17.18 -14.55
CA LEU A 134 -8.52 -18.33 -15.36
C LEU A 134 -10.04 -18.54 -15.36
N CYS A 135 -10.70 -18.35 -14.22
CA CYS A 135 -12.17 -18.41 -14.14
C CYS A 135 -12.83 -17.38 -15.07
N LYS A 136 -12.30 -16.16 -15.13
CA LYS A 136 -12.84 -15.10 -16.00
C LYS A 136 -12.58 -15.39 -17.49
N ILE A 137 -11.37 -15.85 -17.85
CA ILE A 137 -11.06 -16.26 -19.23
C ILE A 137 -11.98 -17.40 -19.68
N GLN A 138 -12.15 -18.41 -18.82
CA GLN A 138 -13.04 -19.54 -19.12
C GLN A 138 -14.50 -19.07 -19.28
N LEU A 139 -14.95 -18.12 -18.45
CA LEU A 139 -16.29 -17.55 -18.57
C LEU A 139 -16.48 -16.82 -19.92
N GLU A 140 -15.50 -16.04 -20.36
CA GLU A 140 -15.55 -15.35 -21.67
C GLU A 140 -15.50 -16.35 -22.84
N LEU A 141 -14.71 -17.42 -22.74
CA LEU A 141 -14.70 -18.46 -23.77
C LEU A 141 -16.06 -19.17 -23.87
N LEU A 142 -16.71 -19.44 -22.74
CA LEU A 142 -18.04 -20.04 -22.70
C LEU A 142 -19.12 -19.08 -23.20
N SER A 143 -19.01 -17.77 -22.96
CA SER A 143 -19.97 -16.78 -23.45
C SER A 143 -19.94 -16.68 -24.99
N VAL A 144 -18.73 -16.73 -25.58
CA VAL A 144 -18.55 -16.75 -27.04
C VAL A 144 -19.09 -18.05 -27.66
N ARG A 145 -18.80 -19.21 -27.05
CA ARG A 145 -19.30 -20.51 -27.54
C ARG A 145 -20.82 -20.64 -27.46
N ALA A 146 -21.43 -20.15 -26.38
CA ALA A 146 -22.88 -20.16 -26.22
C ALA A 146 -23.61 -19.30 -27.27
N SER A 147 -22.92 -18.30 -27.84
CA SER A 147 -23.44 -17.49 -28.95
C SER A 147 -23.34 -18.21 -30.31
N ALA A 148 -22.52 -19.27 -30.41
CA ALA A 148 -22.30 -20.03 -31.63
C ALA A 148 -23.10 -21.34 -31.69
N GLU A 149 -23.29 -22.06 -30.57
CA GLU A 149 -24.04 -23.33 -30.52
C GLU A 149 -24.75 -23.57 -29.17
N GLY A 150 -25.99 -24.08 -29.24
CA GLY A 150 -26.89 -24.33 -28.10
C GLY A 150 -26.53 -25.55 -27.24
N ALA A 151 -25.34 -25.57 -26.63
CA ALA A 151 -24.92 -26.63 -25.71
C ALA A 151 -25.38 -26.36 -24.27
N THR A 152 -26.29 -27.19 -23.75
CA THR A 152 -26.87 -27.08 -22.39
C THR A 152 -25.83 -27.24 -21.27
N SER A 153 -24.75 -27.99 -21.52
CA SER A 153 -23.64 -28.20 -20.58
C SER A 153 -22.84 -26.91 -20.34
N ASP A 154 -22.58 -26.15 -21.40
CA ASP A 154 -21.82 -24.90 -21.34
C ASP A 154 -22.58 -23.84 -20.56
N ALA A 155 -23.91 -23.80 -20.70
CA ALA A 155 -24.77 -22.91 -19.93
C ALA A 155 -24.72 -23.19 -18.41
N LYS A 156 -24.67 -24.48 -18.01
CA LYS A 156 -24.56 -24.87 -16.59
C LYS A 156 -23.22 -24.45 -16.00
N MET A 157 -22.11 -24.79 -16.68
CA MET A 157 -20.76 -24.39 -16.24
C MET A 157 -20.62 -22.88 -16.16
N ARG A 158 -21.13 -22.15 -17.16
CA ARG A 158 -21.13 -20.68 -17.18
C ARG A 158 -21.85 -20.10 -15.96
N ASN A 159 -23.05 -20.60 -15.64
CA ASN A 159 -23.80 -20.14 -14.47
C ASN A 159 -23.08 -20.47 -13.16
N THR A 160 -22.46 -21.64 -13.05
CA THR A 160 -21.65 -22.02 -11.89
C THR A 160 -20.44 -21.09 -11.72
N LEU A 161 -19.72 -20.77 -12.79
CA LEU A 161 -18.58 -19.84 -12.75
C LEU A 161 -19.01 -18.42 -12.39
N ILE A 162 -20.19 -17.95 -12.87
CA ILE A 162 -20.74 -16.65 -12.47
C ILE A 162 -21.00 -16.64 -10.96
N ARG A 163 -21.70 -17.65 -10.43
CA ARG A 163 -22.00 -17.74 -8.99
C ARG A 163 -20.72 -17.82 -8.16
N PHE A 164 -19.75 -18.61 -8.60
CA PHE A 164 -18.44 -18.71 -7.97
C PHE A 164 -17.73 -17.35 -7.91
N LEU A 165 -17.65 -16.63 -9.05
CA LEU A 165 -16.99 -15.33 -9.12
C LEU A 165 -17.70 -14.30 -8.26
N THR A 166 -19.04 -14.22 -8.31
CA THR A 166 -19.81 -13.29 -7.47
C THR A 166 -19.61 -13.58 -5.98
N GLN A 167 -19.64 -14.86 -5.58
CA GLN A 167 -19.41 -15.23 -4.18
C GLN A 167 -17.97 -14.92 -3.73
N ALA A 168 -16.99 -15.20 -4.59
CA ALA A 168 -15.58 -14.91 -4.30
C ALA A 168 -15.33 -13.40 -4.18
N GLU A 169 -15.87 -12.59 -5.09
CA GLU A 169 -15.77 -11.13 -5.07
C GLU A 169 -16.40 -10.55 -3.80
N GLN A 170 -17.62 -11.00 -3.44
CA GLN A 170 -18.29 -10.57 -2.21
C GLN A 170 -17.48 -10.95 -0.96
N THR A 171 -16.97 -12.19 -0.91
CA THR A 171 -16.15 -12.67 0.21
C THR A 171 -14.86 -11.85 0.35
N ILE A 172 -14.22 -11.51 -0.78
CA ILE A 172 -13.03 -10.65 -0.78
C ILE A 172 -13.40 -9.26 -0.25
N LEU A 173 -14.47 -8.64 -0.76
CA LEU A 173 -14.94 -7.33 -0.31
C LEU A 173 -15.16 -7.29 1.21
N ASP A 174 -15.88 -8.28 1.74
CA ASP A 174 -16.18 -8.36 3.17
C ASP A 174 -14.89 -8.58 4.00
N ARG A 175 -13.93 -9.35 3.47
CA ARG A 175 -12.68 -9.64 4.17
C ARG A 175 -11.70 -8.46 4.19
N VAL A 176 -11.74 -7.60 3.16
CA VAL A 176 -10.92 -6.37 3.09
C VAL A 176 -11.60 -5.16 3.76
N ASP A 177 -12.90 -5.23 4.03
CA ASP A 177 -13.64 -4.25 4.83
C ASP A 177 -13.46 -4.51 6.35
N PHE A 178 -12.23 -4.38 6.82
CA PHE A 178 -11.88 -4.58 8.23
C PHE A 178 -11.70 -3.27 9.01
N VAL A 179 -11.68 -2.13 8.32
CA VAL A 179 -11.34 -0.83 8.90
C VAL A 179 -12.58 -0.17 9.50
N THR A 180 -12.55 0.06 10.81
CA THR A 180 -13.62 0.66 11.59
C THR A 180 -13.10 1.86 12.40
N GLU A 181 -14.01 2.56 13.06
CA GLU A 181 -13.67 3.67 13.97
C GLU A 181 -12.72 3.27 15.11
N LYS A 182 -12.66 1.98 15.48
CA LYS A 182 -11.80 1.46 16.55
C LYS A 182 -10.46 0.89 16.05
N THR A 183 -10.27 0.77 14.73
CA THR A 183 -9.05 0.19 14.17
C THR A 183 -7.83 1.03 14.54
N ALA A 184 -6.80 0.41 15.11
CA ALA A 184 -5.54 1.08 15.40
C ALA A 184 -4.80 1.35 14.08
N VAL A 185 -4.60 2.63 13.74
CA VAL A 185 -3.92 3.07 12.51
C VAL A 185 -2.75 4.02 12.83
N GLN A 186 -2.03 3.74 13.92
CA GLN A 186 -1.02 4.66 14.48
C GLN A 186 0.14 4.97 13.52
N ALA A 187 0.60 3.99 12.74
CA ALA A 187 1.67 4.23 11.75
C ALA A 187 1.23 5.20 10.65
N HIS A 188 0.01 5.02 10.10
CA HIS A 188 -0.56 5.94 9.10
C HIS A 188 -0.73 7.34 9.68
N MET A 189 -1.25 7.42 10.92
CA MET A 189 -1.37 8.67 11.67
C MET A 189 -0.02 9.37 11.83
N SER A 190 1.01 8.67 12.29
CA SER A 190 2.36 9.24 12.48
C SER A 190 2.92 9.79 11.16
N LEU A 191 2.82 9.00 10.08
CA LEU A 191 3.28 9.41 8.76
C LEU A 191 2.58 10.68 8.27
N LEU A 192 1.24 10.69 8.29
CA LEU A 192 0.45 11.84 7.84
C LEU A 192 0.76 13.09 8.67
N GLN A 193 0.87 12.95 9.99
CA GLN A 193 1.20 14.06 10.87
C GLN A 193 2.55 14.70 10.54
N LYS A 194 3.56 13.89 10.21
CA LYS A 194 4.91 14.36 9.87
C LYS A 194 4.92 15.15 8.56
N PHE A 195 4.23 14.64 7.54
CA PHE A 195 4.12 15.32 6.24
C PHE A 195 3.17 16.52 6.25
N ALA A 196 2.18 16.54 7.16
CA ALA A 196 1.22 17.64 7.28
C ALA A 196 1.88 18.98 7.66
N ARG A 197 3.09 18.93 8.22
CA ARG A 197 3.91 20.09 8.60
C ARG A 197 4.67 20.73 7.44
N ARG A 198 4.62 20.14 6.24
CA ARG A 198 5.22 20.76 5.05
C ARG A 198 4.51 22.08 4.75
N SER A 199 5.29 23.08 4.34
CA SER A 199 4.76 24.39 3.94
C SER A 199 3.68 24.26 2.87
N GLY A 200 2.55 24.94 3.06
CA GLY A 200 1.48 25.03 2.06
C GLY A 200 1.87 25.77 0.77
N GLU A 201 3.04 26.43 0.73
CA GLU A 201 3.58 27.04 -0.49
C GLU A 201 4.27 26.00 -1.41
N LYS A 202 4.59 24.80 -0.89
CA LYS A 202 5.06 23.67 -1.70
C LYS A 202 3.88 22.88 -2.26
N PRO A 203 4.07 22.15 -3.38
CA PRO A 203 3.09 21.17 -3.83
C PRO A 203 2.66 20.22 -2.70
N ARG A 204 1.34 19.95 -2.64
CA ARG A 204 0.75 19.02 -1.67
C ARG A 204 1.38 17.64 -1.81
N VAL A 205 1.56 16.95 -0.69
CA VAL A 205 2.04 15.57 -0.69
C VAL A 205 1.00 14.68 -1.38
N ARG A 206 1.46 13.82 -2.28
CA ARG A 206 0.60 12.93 -3.06
C ARG A 206 0.76 11.50 -2.57
N LEU A 207 -0.31 10.97 -1.98
CA LEU A 207 -0.41 9.62 -1.48
C LEU A 207 -1.01 8.76 -2.59
N PHE A 208 -0.31 7.72 -2.99
CA PHE A 208 -0.79 6.67 -3.86
C PHE A 208 -0.90 5.39 -3.05
N THR A 209 -1.93 4.61 -3.30
CA THR A 209 -2.07 3.29 -2.68
C THR A 209 -2.70 2.29 -3.63
N THR A 210 -2.25 1.05 -3.53
CA THR A 210 -2.90 -0.11 -4.16
C THR A 210 -3.95 -0.73 -3.25
N ASN A 211 -4.06 -0.26 -2.01
CA ASN A 211 -4.89 -0.88 -0.99
C ASN A 211 -6.34 -0.42 -1.13
N TYR A 212 -7.24 -1.38 -0.95
CA TYR A 212 -8.69 -1.18 -1.03
C TYR A 212 -9.27 -0.57 0.25
N ASP A 213 -8.63 -0.85 1.39
CA ASP A 213 -9.07 -0.50 2.73
C ASP A 213 -9.01 1.01 3.02
N LEU A 214 -9.62 1.44 4.13
CA LEU A 214 -9.76 2.84 4.50
C LEU A 214 -8.75 3.31 5.56
N CYS A 215 -7.57 2.66 5.67
CA CYS A 215 -6.61 2.99 6.74
C CYS A 215 -6.13 4.46 6.67
N ILE A 216 -5.85 4.97 5.46
CA ILE A 216 -5.38 6.35 5.26
C ILE A 216 -6.50 7.35 5.59
N GLU A 217 -7.72 7.06 5.15
CA GLU A 217 -8.90 7.89 5.37
C GLU A 217 -9.25 7.96 6.86
N GLN A 218 -9.24 6.84 7.57
CA GLN A 218 -9.46 6.83 9.02
C GLN A 218 -8.36 7.57 9.77
N ALA A 219 -7.09 7.42 9.37
CA ALA A 219 -5.99 8.16 9.96
C ALA A 219 -6.13 9.68 9.74
N ALA A 220 -6.49 10.09 8.52
CA ALA A 220 -6.71 11.49 8.18
C ALA A 220 -7.90 12.09 8.94
N LEU A 221 -9.01 11.34 9.04
CA LEU A 221 -10.21 11.72 9.79
C LEU A 221 -9.87 12.03 11.24
N ARG A 222 -9.13 11.14 11.92
CA ARG A 222 -8.73 11.31 13.33
C ARG A 222 -7.83 12.53 13.57
N GLN A 223 -7.07 12.93 12.55
CA GLN A 223 -6.13 14.05 12.65
C GLN A 223 -6.67 15.37 12.10
N ASN A 224 -7.93 15.41 11.64
CA ASN A 224 -8.50 16.57 10.95
C ASN A 224 -7.67 17.00 9.72
N ILE A 225 -7.10 16.01 9.03
CA ILE A 225 -6.38 16.16 7.76
C ILE A 225 -7.39 16.04 6.61
N VAL A 226 -7.24 16.87 5.59
CA VAL A 226 -8.12 16.83 4.42
C VAL A 226 -7.46 16.09 3.28
N LEU A 227 -8.21 15.18 2.66
CA LEU A 227 -7.79 14.40 1.50
C LEU A 227 -8.53 14.89 0.26
N ILE A 228 -7.78 15.30 -0.75
CA ILE A 228 -8.28 15.57 -2.11
C ILE A 228 -8.11 14.28 -2.91
N ASP A 229 -9.21 13.57 -3.14
CA ASP A 229 -9.22 12.22 -3.73
C ASP A 229 -10.08 12.12 -5.00
N GLY A 230 -10.39 13.27 -5.59
CA GLY A 230 -11.22 13.37 -6.79
C GLY A 230 -12.72 13.35 -6.52
N PHE A 231 -13.16 13.16 -5.27
CA PHE A 231 -14.57 13.33 -4.91
C PHE A 231 -14.89 14.76 -4.52
N SER A 232 -16.13 15.19 -4.80
CA SER A 232 -16.62 16.49 -4.38
C SER A 232 -16.82 16.55 -2.86
N HIS A 233 -16.65 17.74 -2.27
CA HIS A 233 -16.92 18.01 -0.85
C HIS A 233 -18.41 18.27 -0.56
N SER A 234 -19.32 17.74 -1.39
CA SER A 234 -20.77 17.89 -1.25
C SER A 234 -21.40 16.77 -0.43
N ALA A 235 -22.63 16.97 0.07
CA ALA A 235 -23.36 15.96 0.85
C ALA A 235 -23.43 14.58 0.18
N ARG A 236 -23.60 14.54 -1.14
CA ARG A 236 -23.32 13.36 -1.95
C ARG A 236 -22.01 13.57 -2.69
N GLN A 237 -21.00 12.81 -2.34
CA GLN A 237 -19.66 12.93 -2.90
C GLN A 237 -19.61 12.19 -4.23
N ARG A 238 -19.37 12.93 -5.32
CA ARG A 238 -19.29 12.40 -6.69
C ARG A 238 -17.87 12.54 -7.19
N PHE A 239 -17.36 11.49 -7.83
CA PHE A 239 -16.06 11.52 -8.47
C PHE A 239 -16.09 12.44 -9.70
N ASN A 240 -15.11 13.33 -9.78
CA ASN A 240 -14.76 14.08 -10.98
C ASN A 240 -13.26 14.37 -10.92
N ARG A 241 -12.55 14.05 -12.00
CA ARG A 241 -11.12 14.32 -12.16
C ARG A 241 -10.76 15.78 -11.84
N ASP A 242 -11.62 16.73 -12.19
CA ASP A 242 -11.37 18.16 -11.96
C ASP A 242 -11.24 18.52 -10.48
N ASN A 243 -11.82 17.72 -9.57
CA ASN A 243 -11.69 17.94 -8.13
C ASN A 243 -10.23 17.83 -7.65
N PHE A 244 -9.35 17.12 -8.39
CA PHE A 244 -7.91 17.09 -8.09
C PHE A 244 -7.19 18.42 -8.40
N GLN A 245 -7.83 19.32 -9.16
CA GLN A 245 -7.28 20.63 -9.50
C GLN A 245 -7.69 21.69 -8.46
N HIS A 246 -8.58 21.36 -7.53
CA HIS A 246 -9.02 22.25 -6.48
C HIS A 246 -8.16 22.07 -5.23
N ASP A 247 -7.82 23.18 -4.57
CA ASP A 247 -7.14 23.19 -3.28
C ASP A 247 -7.97 23.99 -2.26
N ILE A 248 -7.68 23.80 -0.98
CA ILE A 248 -8.37 24.41 0.13
C ILE A 248 -7.52 25.55 0.67
N VAL A 249 -8.09 26.76 0.57
CA VAL A 249 -7.48 27.99 1.05
C VAL A 249 -8.36 28.64 2.10
N ARG A 250 -7.71 29.23 3.10
CA ARG A 250 -8.31 30.16 4.03
C ARG A 250 -8.26 31.56 3.43
N ARG A 251 -9.38 32.26 3.47
CA ARG A 251 -9.46 33.70 3.16
C ARG A 251 -9.90 34.43 4.41
N THR A 252 -9.20 35.50 4.75
CA THR A 252 -9.60 36.39 5.85
C THR A 252 -10.30 37.61 5.26
N ALA A 253 -11.25 38.21 5.98
CA ALA A 253 -11.97 39.39 5.49
C ALA A 253 -11.06 40.62 5.28
N ILE A 254 -9.86 40.58 5.86
CA ILE A 254 -8.93 41.71 5.92
C ILE A 254 -7.84 41.60 4.84
N SER A 255 -7.60 40.39 4.29
CA SER A 255 -6.57 40.14 3.28
C SER A 255 -7.18 39.58 2.00
N THR A 256 -6.70 40.09 0.86
CA THR A 256 -7.02 39.51 -0.45
C THR A 256 -6.17 38.29 -0.79
N LYS A 257 -5.11 38.01 -0.02
CA LYS A 257 -4.26 36.83 -0.21
C LYS A 257 -4.98 35.59 0.32
N ALA A 258 -5.08 34.57 -0.53
CA ALA A 258 -5.51 33.24 -0.13
C ALA A 258 -4.35 32.50 0.53
N GLU A 259 -4.56 31.97 1.73
CA GLU A 259 -3.57 31.20 2.47
C GLU A 259 -3.91 29.72 2.36
N TYR A 260 -3.00 28.90 1.85
CA TYR A 260 -3.19 27.45 1.76
C TYR A 260 -3.37 26.85 3.15
N VAL A 261 -4.39 25.99 3.31
CA VAL A 261 -4.61 25.29 4.58
C VAL A 261 -3.55 24.19 4.74
N ASP A 262 -2.95 24.09 5.93
CA ASP A 262 -2.02 23.01 6.29
C ASP A 262 -2.73 21.65 6.40
N GLY A 263 -1.96 20.55 6.31
CA GLY A 263 -2.54 19.20 6.46
C GLY A 263 -3.55 18.84 5.38
N VAL A 264 -3.28 19.24 4.13
CA VAL A 264 -4.04 18.86 2.94
C VAL A 264 -3.16 17.97 2.06
N PHE A 265 -3.68 16.82 1.66
CA PHE A 265 -2.98 15.82 0.85
C PHE A 265 -3.82 15.46 -0.36
N HIS A 266 -3.16 15.00 -1.43
CA HIS A 266 -3.87 14.31 -2.50
C HIS A 266 -3.83 12.80 -2.21
N LEU A 267 -4.95 12.10 -2.35
CA LEU A 267 -5.02 10.65 -2.23
C LEU A 267 -5.48 10.02 -3.55
N TYR A 268 -4.70 9.09 -4.06
CA TYR A 268 -4.95 8.36 -5.30
C TYR A 268 -5.00 6.87 -5.01
N LYS A 269 -6.19 6.26 -5.13
CA LYS A 269 -6.39 4.82 -4.98
C LYS A 269 -6.34 4.13 -6.33
N LEU A 270 -5.19 3.54 -6.66
CA LEU A 270 -4.89 2.98 -7.97
C LEU A 270 -5.77 1.78 -8.32
N HIS A 271 -6.18 1.00 -7.33
CA HIS A 271 -7.03 -0.18 -7.51
C HIS A 271 -8.46 0.03 -7.00
N GLY A 272 -8.84 1.28 -6.70
CA GLY A 272 -10.16 1.62 -6.16
C GLY A 272 -10.26 1.49 -4.65
N SER A 273 -11.49 1.56 -4.16
CA SER A 273 -11.76 1.58 -2.72
C SER A 273 -13.04 0.84 -2.38
N ILE A 274 -13.10 0.27 -1.18
CA ILE A 274 -14.28 -0.44 -0.67
C ILE A 274 -15.52 0.46 -0.55
N ASP A 275 -15.33 1.78 -0.45
CA ASP A 275 -16.38 2.78 -0.33
C ASP A 275 -16.73 3.44 -1.68
N TRP A 276 -16.27 2.91 -2.82
CA TRP A 276 -16.63 3.42 -4.14
C TRP A 276 -17.73 2.58 -4.79
N ARG A 277 -18.75 3.26 -5.32
CA ARG A 277 -19.87 2.63 -6.04
C ARG A 277 -20.14 3.32 -7.35
N ARG A 278 -20.33 2.55 -8.41
CA ARG A 278 -20.77 3.02 -9.73
C ARG A 278 -22.28 2.91 -9.84
N GLN A 279 -22.91 4.05 -10.09
CA GLN A 279 -24.33 4.17 -10.33
C GLN A 279 -24.72 3.70 -11.75
N PRO A 280 -26.02 3.50 -12.05
CA PRO A 280 -26.49 3.14 -13.39
C PRO A 280 -26.15 4.18 -14.48
N ASP A 281 -25.99 5.44 -14.10
CA ASP A 281 -25.55 6.54 -14.98
C ASP A 281 -24.01 6.60 -15.15
N ASN A 282 -23.30 5.58 -14.69
CA ASN A 282 -21.84 5.42 -14.69
C ASN A 282 -21.05 6.37 -13.77
N VAL A 283 -21.73 7.24 -13.02
CA VAL A 283 -21.10 8.13 -12.05
C VAL A 283 -20.60 7.31 -10.87
N VAL A 284 -19.37 7.59 -10.44
CA VAL A 284 -18.81 6.99 -9.22
C VAL A 284 -19.11 7.89 -8.03
N ILE A 285 -19.64 7.31 -6.97
CA ILE A 285 -19.98 7.98 -5.71
C ILE A 285 -19.28 7.28 -4.54
N ARG A 286 -19.10 8.02 -3.44
CA ARG A 286 -18.70 7.43 -2.17
C ARG A 286 -19.93 6.85 -1.47
N SER A 287 -19.95 5.53 -1.27
CA SER A 287 -20.98 4.82 -0.53
C SER A 287 -20.49 3.41 -0.17
N THR A 288 -20.80 2.95 1.04
CA THR A 288 -20.59 1.55 1.43
C THR A 288 -21.82 0.69 1.17
N GLU A 289 -22.95 1.28 0.76
CA GLU A 289 -24.19 0.56 0.51
C GLU A 289 -23.99 -0.52 -0.57
N ASN A 290 -24.48 -1.72 -0.29
CA ASN A 290 -24.46 -2.85 -1.22
C ASN A 290 -25.89 -3.09 -1.73
N THR A 291 -26.24 -2.44 -2.84
CA THR A 291 -27.55 -2.59 -3.49
C THR A 291 -27.35 -3.09 -4.91
N SER A 292 -28.34 -3.78 -5.48
CA SER A 292 -28.26 -4.35 -6.83
C SER A 292 -28.02 -3.29 -7.93
N THR A 293 -28.30 -2.03 -7.66
CA THR A 293 -28.10 -0.90 -8.58
C THR A 293 -26.73 -0.25 -8.45
N LEU A 294 -26.03 -0.46 -7.33
CA LEU A 294 -24.72 0.14 -7.04
C LEU A 294 -23.63 -0.92 -7.15
N ARG A 295 -22.79 -0.80 -8.18
CA ARG A 295 -21.71 -1.76 -8.43
C ARG A 295 -20.43 -1.32 -7.71
N PRO A 296 -19.76 -2.20 -6.94
CA PRO A 296 -18.45 -1.91 -6.35
C PRO A 296 -17.42 -1.47 -7.42
N VAL A 297 -16.63 -0.46 -7.10
CA VAL A 297 -15.55 0.05 -7.98
C VAL A 297 -14.21 -0.32 -7.37
N LEU A 298 -13.82 -1.58 -7.60
CA LEU A 298 -12.58 -2.17 -7.14
C LEU A 298 -11.93 -2.98 -8.27
N ILE A 299 -10.61 -2.88 -8.41
CA ILE A 299 -9.83 -3.74 -9.31
C ILE A 299 -9.44 -4.99 -8.53
N TYR A 300 -10.11 -6.11 -8.79
CA TYR A 300 -9.89 -7.36 -8.06
C TYR A 300 -8.55 -8.01 -8.39
N PRO A 301 -8.00 -8.86 -7.50
CA PRO A 301 -6.82 -9.69 -7.74
C PRO A 301 -6.99 -10.59 -8.99
N ARG A 302 -6.67 -10.09 -10.19
CA ARG A 302 -6.74 -10.78 -11.49
C ARG A 302 -5.61 -10.34 -12.43
N SER A 303 -5.44 -11.02 -13.56
CA SER A 303 -4.57 -10.57 -14.66
C SER A 303 -5.27 -9.52 -15.54
N SER A 304 -6.61 -9.49 -15.54
CA SER A 304 -7.43 -8.47 -16.23
C SER A 304 -7.32 -7.07 -15.62
N LYS A 305 -6.71 -6.94 -14.42
CA LYS A 305 -6.46 -5.64 -13.75
C LYS A 305 -5.86 -4.60 -14.70
N TYR A 306 -5.00 -5.06 -15.61
CA TYR A 306 -4.38 -4.19 -16.61
C TYR A 306 -5.44 -3.49 -17.46
N GLN A 307 -6.42 -4.21 -17.99
CA GLN A 307 -7.49 -3.63 -18.80
C GLN A 307 -8.42 -2.75 -17.97
N GLU A 308 -8.79 -3.20 -16.78
CA GLU A 308 -9.65 -2.45 -15.84
C GLU A 308 -9.01 -1.11 -15.45
N SER A 309 -7.67 -1.03 -15.39
CA SER A 309 -6.94 0.20 -15.06
C SER A 309 -7.07 1.33 -16.10
N PHE A 310 -7.56 1.03 -17.31
CA PHE A 310 -7.81 2.02 -18.37
C PHE A 310 -9.22 2.63 -18.32
N GLU A 311 -10.06 2.21 -17.38
CA GLU A 311 -11.37 2.83 -17.16
C GLU A 311 -11.29 3.96 -16.13
N SER A 312 -12.14 4.99 -16.25
CA SER A 312 -12.30 5.99 -15.20
C SER A 312 -13.03 5.35 -14.01
N PRO A 313 -12.58 5.54 -12.75
CA PRO A 313 -11.66 6.57 -12.27
C PRO A 313 -10.17 6.19 -12.29
N TYR A 314 -9.82 4.92 -12.55
CA TYR A 314 -8.46 4.40 -12.42
C TYR A 314 -7.49 5.08 -13.38
N LEU A 315 -7.89 5.27 -14.64
CA LEU A 315 -7.07 5.93 -15.66
C LEU A 315 -6.59 7.31 -15.19
N ASP A 316 -7.44 8.05 -14.49
CA ASP A 316 -7.12 9.38 -13.95
C ASP A 316 -6.07 9.28 -12.83
N MET A 317 -6.19 8.28 -11.94
CA MET A 317 -5.23 7.99 -10.86
C MET A 317 -3.86 7.59 -11.42
N PHE A 318 -3.83 6.71 -12.42
CA PHE A 318 -2.61 6.27 -13.09
C PHE A 318 -1.95 7.40 -13.87
N SER A 319 -2.73 8.23 -14.56
CA SER A 319 -2.23 9.41 -15.26
C SER A 319 -1.59 10.41 -14.29
N ALA A 320 -2.16 10.57 -13.10
CA ALA A 320 -1.59 11.40 -12.04
C ALA A 320 -0.26 10.81 -11.54
N LEU A 321 -0.19 9.50 -11.26
CA LEU A 321 1.05 8.84 -10.84
C LEU A 321 2.19 9.08 -11.85
N GLN A 322 1.93 8.77 -13.13
CA GLN A 322 2.94 8.92 -14.18
C GLN A 322 3.40 10.37 -14.36
N SER A 323 2.49 11.34 -14.27
CA SER A 323 2.83 12.76 -14.36
C SER A 323 3.70 13.19 -13.19
N CYS A 324 3.33 12.79 -11.97
CA CYS A 324 4.08 13.16 -10.77
C CYS A 324 5.50 12.57 -10.75
N LEU A 325 5.69 11.35 -11.26
CA LEU A 325 7.01 10.71 -11.35
C LEU A 325 7.99 11.43 -12.30
N ARG A 326 7.46 12.19 -13.28
CA ARG A 326 8.27 12.95 -14.24
C ARG A 326 8.62 14.36 -13.76
N GLU A 327 8.01 14.82 -12.67
CA GLU A 327 8.30 16.15 -12.11
C GLU A 327 9.74 16.20 -11.57
N PRO A 328 10.43 17.35 -11.71
CA PRO A 328 11.76 17.53 -11.16
C PRO A 328 11.73 17.62 -9.63
N ASP A 329 12.87 17.31 -8.99
CA ASP A 329 13.04 17.33 -7.52
C ASP A 329 11.90 16.60 -6.79
N THR A 330 11.67 15.37 -7.24
CA THR A 330 10.66 14.47 -6.71
C THR A 330 11.30 13.42 -5.83
N THR A 331 10.78 13.25 -4.62
CA THR A 331 11.08 12.07 -3.81
C THR A 331 9.88 11.12 -3.80
N LEU A 332 10.14 9.88 -4.18
CA LEU A 332 9.21 8.75 -4.13
C LEU A 332 9.56 7.85 -2.95
N ILE A 333 8.65 7.75 -1.99
CA ILE A 333 8.74 6.82 -0.86
C ILE A 333 7.78 5.65 -1.14
N ILE A 334 8.30 4.44 -1.22
CA ILE A 334 7.52 3.22 -1.43
C ILE A 334 7.61 2.39 -0.15
N ALA A 335 6.47 2.04 0.44
CA ALA A 335 6.42 1.20 1.63
C ALA A 335 5.44 0.04 1.48
N GLY A 336 5.89 -1.18 1.79
CA GLY A 336 5.05 -2.37 1.79
C GLY A 336 4.48 -2.77 0.43
N TYR A 337 5.15 -2.39 -0.67
CA TYR A 337 4.75 -2.71 -2.04
C TYR A 337 5.75 -3.68 -2.68
N GLY A 338 5.28 -4.89 -2.99
CA GLY A 338 6.11 -5.99 -3.48
C GLY A 338 6.37 -6.00 -4.99
N PHE A 339 6.07 -4.94 -5.75
CA PHE A 339 6.28 -4.88 -7.22
C PHE A 339 5.67 -6.06 -7.99
N ALA A 340 4.48 -6.52 -7.56
CA ALA A 340 3.75 -7.58 -8.25
C ALA A 340 2.96 -7.06 -9.46
N ASP A 341 2.57 -5.79 -9.44
CA ASP A 341 1.73 -5.18 -10.47
C ASP A 341 2.61 -4.46 -11.52
N ASP A 342 2.68 -5.00 -12.74
CA ASP A 342 3.50 -4.45 -13.83
C ASP A 342 3.06 -3.04 -14.26
N HIS A 343 1.75 -2.76 -14.25
CA HIS A 343 1.19 -1.46 -14.65
C HIS A 343 1.54 -0.32 -13.68
N ILE A 344 1.99 -0.64 -12.48
CA ILE A 344 2.51 0.33 -11.50
C ILE A 344 4.05 0.32 -11.50
N SER A 345 4.64 -0.87 -11.53
CA SER A 345 6.09 -1.06 -11.41
C SER A 345 6.85 -0.55 -12.64
N SER A 346 6.30 -0.77 -13.85
CA SER A 346 6.92 -0.32 -15.10
C SER A 346 7.04 1.20 -15.21
N PRO A 347 5.99 2.01 -14.93
CA PRO A 347 6.12 3.46 -14.84
C PRO A 347 7.16 3.96 -13.84
N ILE A 348 7.27 3.33 -12.66
CA ILE A 348 8.27 3.67 -11.66
C ILE A 348 9.68 3.41 -12.21
N TRP A 349 9.88 2.24 -12.83
CA TRP A 349 11.14 1.89 -13.46
C TRP A 349 11.53 2.88 -14.57
N SER A 350 10.60 3.18 -15.48
CA SER A 350 10.81 4.16 -16.54
C SER A 350 11.14 5.56 -16.01
N ALA A 351 10.54 5.97 -14.89
CA ALA A 351 10.86 7.23 -14.24
C ALA A 351 12.27 7.23 -13.61
N LEU A 352 12.74 6.11 -13.05
CA LEU A 352 14.12 5.99 -12.53
C LEU A 352 15.16 6.10 -13.65
N GLU A 353 14.86 5.55 -14.83
CA GLU A 353 15.73 5.61 -16.00
C GLU A 353 15.79 7.02 -16.62
N SER A 354 14.68 7.75 -16.63
CA SER A 354 14.56 9.03 -17.34
C SER A 354 14.71 10.27 -16.46
N ASN A 355 14.26 10.23 -15.20
CA ASN A 355 14.29 11.37 -14.28
C ASN A 355 15.52 11.29 -13.37
N LEU A 356 16.59 12.00 -13.74
CA LEU A 356 17.83 12.03 -12.97
C LEU A 356 17.69 12.68 -11.58
N SER A 357 16.65 13.49 -11.37
CA SER A 357 16.37 14.14 -10.08
C SER A 357 15.46 13.34 -9.16
N LEU A 358 14.90 12.21 -9.63
CA LEU A 358 14.04 11.35 -8.84
C LEU A 358 14.85 10.64 -7.77
N ARG A 359 14.47 10.87 -6.51
CA ARG A 359 14.98 10.15 -5.34
C ARG A 359 14.01 9.06 -4.94
N LEU A 360 14.51 7.86 -4.69
CA LEU A 360 13.70 6.70 -4.32
C LEU A 360 14.08 6.21 -2.92
N VAL A 361 13.08 6.08 -2.05
CA VAL A 361 13.20 5.38 -0.76
C VAL A 361 12.26 4.19 -0.80
N LEU A 362 12.81 2.98 -0.84
CA LEU A 362 12.04 1.74 -0.84
C LEU A 362 12.15 1.08 0.54
N CYS A 363 11.03 0.74 1.18
CA CYS A 363 10.98 -0.02 2.43
C CYS A 363 10.03 -1.21 2.31
N ASP A 364 10.56 -2.43 2.45
CA ASP A 364 9.76 -3.64 2.41
C ASP A 364 10.40 -4.73 3.31
N PRO A 365 9.63 -5.34 4.23
CA PRO A 365 10.16 -6.43 5.06
C PRO A 365 10.51 -7.68 4.25
N ALA A 366 9.90 -7.89 3.07
CA ALA A 366 10.12 -9.08 2.25
C ALA A 366 11.50 -9.12 1.56
N LEU A 367 12.24 -8.00 1.55
CA LEU A 367 13.58 -7.92 0.94
C LEU A 367 14.65 -8.73 1.69
N LEU A 368 14.37 -9.15 2.92
CA LEU A 368 15.24 -10.00 3.73
C LEU A 368 14.41 -11.13 4.34
N ASP A 369 14.86 -12.38 4.15
CA ASP A 369 14.20 -13.54 4.72
C ASP A 369 14.21 -13.43 6.27
N PRO A 370 13.03 -13.48 6.93
CA PRO A 370 12.94 -13.48 8.39
C PRO A 370 13.81 -14.54 9.06
N LYS A 371 14.02 -15.71 8.42
CA LYS A 371 14.89 -16.75 8.99
C LYS A 371 16.35 -16.34 9.06
N LYS A 372 16.82 -15.56 8.08
CA LYS A 372 18.18 -15.01 8.11
C LYS A 372 18.32 -13.98 9.22
N LEU A 373 17.30 -13.14 9.43
CA LEU A 373 17.21 -12.21 10.55
C LEU A 373 17.26 -12.93 11.90
N ASP A 374 16.47 -13.99 12.08
CA ASP A 374 16.47 -14.81 13.29
C ASP A 374 17.85 -15.43 13.54
N SER A 375 18.45 -16.04 12.50
CA SER A 375 19.77 -16.67 12.61
C SER A 375 20.88 -15.67 12.93
N ALA A 376 20.85 -14.48 12.32
CA ALA A 376 21.84 -13.43 12.56
C ALA A 376 21.69 -12.82 13.96
N SER A 377 20.44 -12.67 14.43
CA SER A 377 20.15 -12.20 15.79
C SER A 377 20.63 -13.20 16.84
N LEU A 378 20.46 -14.50 16.58
CA LEU A 378 20.94 -15.59 17.46
C LEU A 378 22.47 -15.76 17.46
N ALA A 379 23.13 -15.44 16.34
CA ALA A 379 24.59 -15.57 16.19
C ALA A 379 25.40 -14.39 16.76
N GLY A 380 24.75 -13.29 17.17
CA GLY A 380 25.43 -12.09 17.68
C GLY A 380 26.15 -11.25 16.62
N ASP A 381 26.18 -11.69 15.35
CA ASP A 381 26.74 -10.95 14.21
C ASP A 381 25.61 -10.40 13.33
N SER A 382 24.72 -9.63 13.94
CA SER A 382 23.54 -9.06 13.28
C SER A 382 23.82 -7.74 12.57
N HIS A 383 25.06 -7.25 12.55
CA HIS A 383 25.37 -5.90 12.04
C HIS A 383 25.39 -5.83 10.51
N LEU A 384 25.85 -6.90 9.87
CA LEU A 384 25.91 -7.02 8.41
C LEU A 384 25.35 -8.37 7.98
N ILE A 385 24.31 -8.37 7.16
CA ILE A 385 23.70 -9.59 6.62
C ILE A 385 23.78 -9.56 5.10
N ASP A 386 24.26 -10.64 4.47
CA ASP A 386 24.34 -10.72 3.02
C ASP A 386 22.95 -10.65 2.36
N ALA A 387 22.83 -9.78 1.35
CA ALA A 387 21.60 -9.59 0.60
C ALA A 387 21.44 -10.69 -0.46
N ASP A 388 20.29 -11.37 -0.43
CA ASP A 388 19.90 -12.28 -1.51
C ASP A 388 19.15 -11.52 -2.60
N ILE A 389 19.90 -10.99 -3.55
CA ILE A 389 19.35 -10.22 -4.67
C ILE A 389 18.73 -11.16 -5.71
N GLU A 390 19.33 -12.31 -5.99
CA GLU A 390 18.82 -13.19 -7.04
C GLU A 390 17.52 -13.94 -6.66
N GLY A 391 17.17 -13.99 -5.38
CA GLY A 391 15.85 -14.46 -4.93
C GLY A 391 14.69 -13.46 -5.08
N GLN A 392 14.97 -12.17 -5.35
CA GLN A 392 13.94 -11.12 -5.38
C GLN A 392 13.15 -11.07 -6.70
N ARG A 393 12.08 -10.27 -6.75
CA ARG A 393 11.33 -10.03 -7.99
C ARG A 393 12.11 -9.14 -8.97
N ASP A 394 11.79 -9.23 -10.26
CA ASP A 394 12.56 -8.59 -11.33
C ASP A 394 12.83 -7.09 -11.13
N TYR A 395 11.84 -6.28 -10.74
CA TYR A 395 12.05 -4.86 -10.48
C TYR A 395 12.88 -4.61 -9.22
N GLN A 396 12.64 -5.36 -8.14
CA GLN A 396 13.44 -5.27 -6.92
C GLN A 396 14.91 -5.59 -7.20
N LYS A 397 15.18 -6.66 -7.98
CA LYS A 397 16.53 -7.02 -8.43
C LYS A 397 17.23 -5.86 -9.13
N ARG A 398 16.54 -5.23 -10.09
CA ARG A 398 17.10 -4.13 -10.87
C ARG A 398 17.39 -2.90 -10.00
N ILE A 399 16.47 -2.54 -9.10
CA ILE A 399 16.65 -1.44 -8.15
C ILE A 399 17.85 -1.71 -7.21
N MET A 400 17.96 -2.93 -6.65
CA MET A 400 19.08 -3.30 -5.80
C MET A 400 20.43 -3.29 -6.55
N LYS A 401 20.45 -3.70 -7.82
CA LYS A 401 21.64 -3.62 -8.68
C LYS A 401 22.10 -2.17 -8.93
N LEU A 402 21.17 -1.21 -9.03
CA LEU A 402 21.53 0.22 -9.11
C LEU A 402 22.21 0.72 -7.82
N VAL A 403 21.74 0.26 -6.66
CA VAL A 403 22.41 0.55 -5.38
C VAL A 403 23.83 -0.03 -5.35
N GLN A 404 24.04 -1.26 -5.81
CA GLN A 404 25.37 -1.87 -5.94
C GLN A 404 26.30 -1.06 -6.85
N GLN A 405 25.77 -0.53 -7.95
CA GLN A 405 26.50 0.33 -8.88
C GLN A 405 26.79 1.73 -8.31
N GLY A 406 26.25 2.05 -7.14
CA GLY A 406 26.55 3.26 -6.39
C GLY A 406 25.63 4.44 -6.66
N ASP A 407 24.44 4.21 -7.24
CA ASP A 407 23.44 5.27 -7.44
C ASP A 407 22.95 5.81 -6.08
N ALA A 408 23.39 7.03 -5.74
CA ALA A 408 23.10 7.66 -4.46
C ALA A 408 21.64 8.14 -4.32
N ARG A 409 20.88 8.15 -5.42
CA ARG A 409 19.47 8.60 -5.41
C ARG A 409 18.52 7.54 -4.86
N ILE A 410 18.97 6.29 -4.81
CA ILE A 410 18.16 5.14 -4.44
C ILE A 410 18.62 4.63 -3.07
N SER A 411 17.69 4.62 -2.13
CA SER A 411 17.87 4.03 -0.79
C SER A 411 16.89 2.90 -0.61
N VAL A 412 17.41 1.72 -0.25
CA VAL A 412 16.61 0.51 -0.04
C VAL A 412 16.74 0.08 1.42
N LEU A 413 15.60 0.01 2.10
CA LEU A 413 15.44 -0.31 3.50
C LEU A 413 14.70 -1.64 3.66
N ASN A 414 15.15 -2.44 4.60
CA ASN A 414 14.39 -3.58 5.09
C ASN A 414 13.74 -3.22 6.42
N GLY A 415 12.42 -3.36 6.50
CA GLY A 415 11.62 -3.14 7.70
C GLY A 415 10.15 -2.94 7.37
N ARG A 416 9.29 -2.87 8.40
CA ARG A 416 7.85 -2.71 8.19
C ARG A 416 7.52 -1.24 7.95
N PHE A 417 6.31 -1.00 7.44
CA PHE A 417 5.79 0.35 7.24
C PHE A 417 5.77 1.17 8.54
N GLU A 418 5.41 0.56 9.66
CA GLU A 418 5.41 1.18 10.98
C GLU A 418 6.80 1.62 11.45
N ASP A 419 7.85 0.84 11.12
CA ASP A 419 9.23 1.18 11.47
C ASP A 419 9.71 2.36 10.62
N LEU A 420 9.36 2.39 9.32
CA LEU A 420 9.61 3.56 8.46
C LEU A 420 8.85 4.79 8.95
N ALA A 421 7.57 4.64 9.29
CA ALA A 421 6.73 5.73 9.77
C ALA A 421 7.29 6.34 11.06
N ASP A 422 7.92 5.53 11.93
CA ASP A 422 8.65 6.00 13.11
C ASP A 422 9.93 6.74 12.74
N ALA A 423 10.73 6.21 11.81
CA ALA A 423 12.00 6.80 11.37
C ALA A 423 11.86 8.15 10.63
N VAL A 424 10.74 8.44 9.97
CA VAL A 424 10.55 9.74 9.29
C VAL A 424 10.72 10.89 10.32
N PRO A 425 11.58 11.88 10.08
CA PRO A 425 11.79 12.94 11.06
C PRO A 425 10.57 13.87 11.16
N VAL A 426 10.43 14.51 12.30
CA VAL A 426 9.40 15.55 12.50
C VAL A 426 9.99 16.90 12.09
N ILE A 427 9.35 17.61 11.16
CA ILE A 427 9.74 18.98 10.83
C ILE A 427 9.60 19.86 12.08
N SER A 428 10.69 20.54 12.46
CA SER A 428 10.73 21.46 13.60
C SER A 428 9.84 22.69 13.33
N GLY A 429 8.92 22.97 14.25
CA GLY A 429 7.89 24.01 14.12
C GLY A 429 6.49 23.39 14.13
N GLU A 430 5.62 23.88 15.01
CA GLU A 430 4.20 23.48 15.04
C GLU A 430 3.37 24.61 14.43
N SER A 431 2.42 24.27 13.54
CA SER A 431 1.41 25.23 13.13
C SER A 431 0.47 25.55 14.31
N ASP A 432 -0.14 26.73 14.30
CA ASP A 432 -1.05 27.15 15.38
C ASP A 432 -2.27 26.22 15.52
N ARG A 433 -2.74 25.65 14.40
CA ARG A 433 -3.81 24.64 14.39
C ARG A 433 -3.38 23.37 15.13
N GLN A 434 -2.15 22.92 14.90
CA GLN A 434 -1.63 21.73 15.56
C GLN A 434 -1.38 21.96 17.04
N ARG A 435 -0.86 23.13 17.42
CA ARG A 435 -0.77 23.54 18.83
C ARG A 435 -2.12 23.50 19.52
N LEU A 436 -3.15 24.03 18.86
CA LEU A 436 -4.52 23.99 19.39
C LEU A 436 -5.03 22.56 19.49
N GLN A 437 -4.85 21.74 18.46
CA GLN A 437 -5.31 20.35 18.46
C GLN A 437 -4.59 19.51 19.53
N ASN A 438 -3.27 19.60 19.63
CA ASN A 438 -2.48 18.93 20.68
C ASN A 438 -2.92 19.39 22.09
N ARG A 439 -3.23 20.68 22.27
CA ARG A 439 -3.78 21.21 23.53
C ARG A 439 -5.17 20.63 23.82
N LEU A 440 -6.05 20.58 22.82
CA LEU A 440 -7.40 20.03 22.97
C LEU A 440 -7.37 18.52 23.26
N GLU A 441 -6.45 17.77 22.63
CA GLU A 441 -6.25 16.35 22.89
C GLU A 441 -5.73 16.10 24.31
N ARG A 442 -4.76 16.90 24.78
CA ARG A 442 -4.29 16.83 26.18
C ARG A 442 -5.41 17.12 27.18
N ILE A 443 -6.21 18.15 26.94
CA ILE A 443 -7.37 18.48 27.79
C ILE A 443 -8.40 17.34 27.81
N ARG A 444 -8.67 16.71 26.65
CA ARG A 444 -9.59 15.56 26.57
C ARG A 444 -9.06 14.33 27.30
N ALA A 445 -7.76 14.08 27.22
CA ALA A 445 -7.10 12.99 27.95
C ALA A 445 -7.08 13.25 29.47
N GLU A 446 -6.88 14.50 29.89
CA GLU A 446 -6.91 14.90 31.31
C GLU A 446 -8.33 14.88 31.88
N GLY A 447 -9.36 15.17 31.08
CA GLY A 447 -10.77 15.14 31.51
C GLY A 447 -11.41 13.75 31.53
N THR A 448 -10.67 12.70 31.18
CA THR A 448 -11.11 11.29 31.21
C THR A 448 -10.40 10.45 32.28
N ALA A 449 -9.47 11.06 33.03
CA ALA A 449 -8.88 10.55 34.27
C ALA A 449 -9.62 11.14 35.49
#